data_AF-Q6J1F2-F1
#
_entry.id   AF-Q6J1F2-F1
#
_cell.length_a   1.000
_cell.length_b   1.000
_cell.length_c   1.000
_cell.angle_alpha   90.00
_cell.angle_beta   90.00
_cell.angle_gamma   90.00
#
_symmetry.space_group_name_H-M   'P 1'
#
loop_
_entity.id
_entity.type
_entity.pdbx_description
1 polymer ?
#
loop_
_entity_poly.entity_id
_entity_poly.type
_entity_poly.pdbx_seq_one_letter_code
_entity_poly.pdbx_strand_id
1 'polypeptide(L)'
;HITYNEWLPIIVGPNFMQSFGISTRSNGFSFDYNPNFNPSMNNEFSTAAFRFGHTLVQGTLRLFSATGQVSNIQLRDHFNSPHLIQNNPQALDMIIRSFARLAIQQFDPFITQDLTNHLFQTPRFNFGMDLMSLNIHRGRDHGTA
;
A
#
# COMPACT_ATOMS: atom_id res chain seq x y z
N HIS A 1 -3.82 16.38 -6.71
CA HIS A 1 -4.42 15.81 -7.94
C HIS A 1 -4.55 14.30 -7.84
N ILE A 2 -3.45 13.53 -7.93
CA ILE A 2 -3.46 12.04 -7.95
C ILE A 2 -4.34 11.44 -6.84
N THR A 3 -4.12 11.83 -5.58
CA THR A 3 -4.88 11.26 -4.46
C THR A 3 -6.40 11.48 -4.56
N TYR A 4 -6.86 12.70 -4.79
CA TYR A 4 -8.30 13.03 -4.74
C TYR A 4 -9.05 12.81 -6.06
N ASN A 5 -8.35 12.89 -7.21
CA ASN A 5 -8.98 12.77 -8.52
C ASN A 5 -8.87 11.34 -9.10
N GLU A 6 -7.76 10.64 -8.83
CA GLU A 6 -7.48 9.35 -9.46
C GLU A 6 -7.66 8.20 -8.46
N TRP A 7 -7.04 8.30 -7.28
CA TRP A 7 -6.98 7.19 -6.33
C TRP A 7 -8.23 7.09 -5.44
N LEU A 8 -8.59 8.16 -4.74
CA LEU A 8 -9.65 8.16 -3.72
C LEU A 8 -11.04 7.77 -4.30
N PRO A 9 -11.46 8.23 -5.50
CA PRO A 9 -12.74 7.82 -6.08
C PRO A 9 -12.83 6.31 -6.33
N ILE A 10 -11.72 5.63 -6.60
CA ILE A 10 -11.67 4.17 -6.77
C ILE A 10 -11.89 3.46 -5.43
N ILE A 11 -11.41 4.05 -4.33
CA ILE A 11 -11.48 3.46 -2.98
C ILE A 11 -12.85 3.66 -2.35
N VAL A 12 -13.39 4.89 -2.34
CA VAL A 12 -14.63 5.23 -1.61
C VAL A 12 -15.85 5.36 -2.52
N GLY A 13 -15.65 5.39 -3.84
CA GLY A 13 -16.73 5.51 -4.83
C GLY A 13 -17.24 6.94 -5.03
N PRO A 14 -17.90 7.20 -6.17
CA PRO A 14 -18.35 8.55 -6.56
C PRO A 14 -19.41 9.13 -5.63
N ASN A 15 -20.29 8.29 -5.07
CA ASN A 15 -21.34 8.73 -4.15
C ASN A 15 -20.75 9.31 -2.86
N PHE A 16 -19.73 8.67 -2.31
CA PHE A 16 -19.04 9.15 -1.11
C PHE A 16 -18.32 10.47 -1.41
N MET A 17 -17.56 10.52 -2.52
CA MET A 17 -16.89 11.74 -2.97
C MET A 17 -17.86 12.93 -3.06
N GLN A 18 -19.04 12.72 -3.65
CA GLN A 18 -20.07 13.76 -3.77
C GLN A 18 -20.67 14.15 -2.42
N SER A 19 -21.03 13.18 -1.58
CA SER A 19 -21.68 13.44 -0.28
C SER A 19 -20.80 14.23 0.69
N PHE A 20 -19.47 14.06 0.61
CA PHE A 20 -18.50 14.80 1.43
C PHE A 20 -17.94 16.04 0.74
N GLY A 21 -18.35 16.34 -0.49
CA GLY A 21 -17.89 17.52 -1.23
C GLY A 21 -16.39 17.53 -1.54
N ILE A 22 -15.76 16.35 -1.64
CA ILE A 22 -14.30 16.20 -1.80
C ILE A 22 -13.86 15.95 -3.26
N SER A 23 -14.77 16.10 -4.21
CA SER A 23 -14.49 15.99 -5.64
C SER A 23 -13.62 17.16 -6.13
N THR A 24 -12.61 16.86 -6.95
CA THR A 24 -11.75 17.89 -7.53
C THR A 24 -12.43 18.64 -8.66
N ARG A 25 -12.11 19.93 -8.81
CA ARG A 25 -12.52 20.74 -9.95
C ARG A 25 -11.78 20.29 -11.21
N SER A 26 -12.42 20.45 -12.37
CA SER A 26 -11.78 20.22 -13.68
C SER A 26 -10.71 21.26 -14.02
N ASN A 27 -10.77 22.44 -13.40
CA ASN A 27 -9.77 23.49 -13.51
C ASN A 27 -9.72 24.39 -12.26
N GLY A 28 -8.61 25.11 -12.11
CA GLY A 28 -8.41 26.09 -11.04
C GLY A 28 -8.21 25.46 -9.65
N PHE A 29 -8.43 26.27 -8.61
CA PHE A 29 -8.25 25.89 -7.21
C PHE A 29 -9.61 25.71 -6.51
N SER A 30 -9.63 24.84 -5.49
CA SER A 30 -10.74 24.79 -4.53
C SER A 30 -10.74 26.06 -3.67
N PHE A 31 -11.92 26.49 -3.25
CA PHE A 31 -12.13 27.60 -2.31
C PHE A 31 -12.64 27.10 -0.94
N ASP A 32 -12.52 25.79 -0.68
CA ASP A 32 -13.11 25.11 0.48
C ASP A 32 -12.22 25.21 1.75
N TYR A 33 -11.16 26.01 1.70
CA TYR A 33 -10.27 26.22 2.84
C TYR A 33 -11.03 26.81 4.02
N ASN A 34 -10.94 26.14 5.17
CA ASN A 34 -11.48 26.61 6.43
C ASN A 34 -10.36 26.66 7.49
N PRO A 35 -9.98 27.84 8.00
CA PRO A 35 -8.91 27.96 8.99
C PRO A 35 -9.26 27.36 10.35
N ASN A 36 -10.55 27.10 10.61
CA ASN A 36 -11.03 26.48 11.85
C ASN A 36 -11.14 24.95 11.74
N PHE A 37 -10.81 24.36 10.58
CA PHE A 37 -10.80 22.91 10.40
C PHE A 37 -9.60 22.31 11.12
N ASN A 38 -9.80 21.21 11.84
CA ASN A 38 -8.70 20.45 12.43
C ASN A 38 -8.18 19.44 11.40
N PRO A 39 -6.95 19.62 10.85
CA PRO A 39 -6.40 18.71 9.85
C PRO A 39 -5.74 17.47 10.48
N SER A 40 -5.86 17.28 11.79
CA SER A 40 -5.23 16.16 12.49
C SER A 40 -5.80 14.82 12.03
N MET A 41 -4.92 13.82 11.99
CA MET A 41 -5.31 12.45 11.64
C MET A 41 -6.05 11.79 12.81
N ASN A 42 -7.19 11.16 12.52
CA ASN A 42 -7.88 10.31 13.50
C ASN A 42 -7.03 9.09 13.84
N ASN A 43 -7.02 8.71 15.11
CA ASN A 43 -6.25 7.56 15.60
C ASN A 43 -6.66 6.29 14.85
N GLU A 44 -7.96 6.03 14.76
CA GLU A 44 -8.58 4.87 14.10
C GLU A 44 -8.20 4.75 12.62
N PHE A 45 -8.05 5.88 11.94
CA PHE A 45 -7.63 5.88 10.54
C PHE A 45 -6.19 5.38 10.40
N SER A 46 -5.27 5.88 11.23
CA SER A 46 -3.85 5.55 11.16
C SER A 46 -3.51 4.14 11.71
N THR A 47 -4.26 3.69 12.71
CA THR A 47 -3.98 2.42 13.42
C THR A 47 -4.71 1.23 12.80
N ALA A 48 -5.88 1.46 12.20
CA ALA A 48 -6.73 0.39 11.68
C ALA A 48 -7.17 0.65 10.24
N ALA A 49 -7.99 1.66 9.98
CA ALA A 49 -8.75 1.75 8.71
C ALA A 49 -7.84 1.81 7.48
N PHE A 50 -6.80 2.65 7.48
CA PHE A 50 -5.91 2.81 6.33
C PHE A 50 -4.97 1.62 6.10
N ARG A 51 -4.97 0.63 6.99
CA ARG A 51 -4.21 -0.62 6.85
C ARG A 51 -4.90 -1.66 5.97
N PHE A 52 -6.08 -1.34 5.43
CA PHE A 52 -6.73 -2.17 4.39
C PHE A 52 -5.78 -2.46 3.22
N GLY A 53 -4.85 -1.55 2.93
CA GLY A 53 -3.83 -1.73 1.91
C GLY A 53 -2.97 -2.99 2.08
N HIS A 54 -2.84 -3.55 3.30
CA HIS A 54 -2.07 -4.77 3.53
C HIS A 54 -2.70 -6.02 2.87
N THR A 55 -4.02 -6.03 2.64
CA THR A 55 -4.68 -7.13 1.90
C THR A 55 -4.36 -7.06 0.40
N LEU A 56 -4.02 -5.87 -0.10
CA LEU A 56 -3.76 -5.60 -1.52
C LEU A 56 -2.34 -5.99 -1.95
N VAL A 57 -1.48 -6.37 -1.01
CA VAL A 57 -0.06 -6.64 -1.25
C VAL A 57 0.17 -8.04 -1.84
N GLN A 58 0.90 -8.08 -2.94
CA GLN A 58 1.37 -9.31 -3.58
C GLN A 58 2.58 -9.90 -2.85
N GLY A 59 2.59 -11.21 -2.59
CA GLY A 59 3.76 -11.91 -2.05
C GLY A 59 4.88 -12.12 -3.07
N THR A 60 4.51 -12.38 -4.33
CA THR A 60 5.45 -12.54 -5.44
C THR A 60 5.24 -11.44 -6.45
N LEU A 61 6.29 -10.71 -6.80
CA LEU A 61 6.27 -9.70 -7.86
C LEU A 61 6.94 -10.27 -9.12
N ARG A 62 6.21 -10.25 -10.25
CA ARG A 62 6.80 -10.54 -11.57
C ARG A 62 7.45 -9.26 -12.07
N LEU A 63 8.72 -9.33 -12.45
CA LEU A 63 9.50 -8.23 -13.02
C LEU A 63 9.57 -8.34 -14.54
N PHE A 64 9.30 -7.25 -15.25
CA PHE A 64 9.33 -7.20 -16.72
C PHE A 64 10.50 -6.34 -17.21
N SER A 65 11.46 -6.95 -17.93
CA SER A 65 12.54 -6.21 -18.58
C SER A 65 12.06 -5.46 -19.82
N ALA A 66 12.90 -4.52 -20.30
CA ALA A 66 12.65 -3.84 -21.57
C ALA A 66 12.66 -4.78 -22.78
N THR A 67 13.38 -5.91 -22.69
CA THR A 67 13.50 -6.93 -23.75
C THR A 67 12.38 -7.98 -23.69
N GLY A 68 11.44 -7.86 -22.74
CA GLY A 68 10.35 -8.81 -22.56
C GLY A 68 10.71 -10.03 -21.70
N GLN A 69 11.91 -10.08 -21.12
CA GLN A 69 12.25 -11.11 -20.15
C GLN A 69 11.44 -10.91 -18.87
N VAL A 70 11.01 -12.03 -18.28
CA VAL A 70 10.23 -12.05 -17.05
C VAL A 70 11.01 -12.80 -15.97
N SER A 71 11.14 -12.20 -14.80
CA SER A 71 11.64 -12.87 -13.59
C SER A 71 10.67 -12.67 -12.44
N ASN A 72 10.83 -13.43 -11.36
CA ASN A 72 9.99 -13.32 -10.16
C ASN A 72 10.86 -13.05 -8.95
N ILE A 73 10.36 -12.22 -8.05
CA ILE A 73 10.96 -11.98 -6.73
C ILE A 73 9.92 -12.21 -5.63
N GLN A 74 10.37 -12.65 -4.47
CA GLN A 74 9.52 -12.79 -3.28
C GLN A 74 9.66 -11.56 -2.38
N LEU A 75 8.54 -11.02 -1.92
CA LEU A 75 8.51 -9.82 -1.10
C LEU A 75 9.32 -9.99 0.19
N ARG A 76 9.26 -11.17 0.81
CA ARG A 76 9.99 -11.51 2.04
C ARG A 76 11.50 -11.28 1.96
N ASP A 77 12.09 -11.39 0.77
CA ASP A 77 13.54 -11.23 0.54
C ASP A 77 13.95 -9.77 0.32
N HIS A 78 12.97 -8.86 0.24
CA HIS A 78 13.18 -7.46 -0.18
C HIS A 78 12.79 -6.42 0.88
N PHE A 79 12.30 -6.84 2.05
CA PHE A 79 12.10 -5.91 3.17
C PHE A 79 13.45 -5.35 3.65
N ASN A 80 13.56 -4.01 3.71
CA ASN A 80 14.79 -3.30 4.12
C ASN A 80 16.05 -3.73 3.36
N SER A 81 15.90 -4.22 2.12
CA SER A 81 16.99 -4.78 1.31
C SER A 81 17.12 -3.99 0.00
N PRO A 82 18.03 -3.00 -0.09
CA PRO A 82 18.20 -2.19 -1.29
C PRO A 82 18.98 -2.93 -2.40
N HIS A 83 19.46 -4.14 -2.14
CA HIS A 83 20.40 -4.87 -3.00
C HIS A 83 19.89 -5.12 -4.41
N LEU A 84 18.58 -5.34 -4.60
CA LEU A 84 18.00 -5.50 -5.93
C LEU A 84 18.24 -4.27 -6.81
N ILE A 85 18.01 -3.07 -6.26
CA ILE A 85 18.17 -1.81 -6.97
C ILE A 85 19.66 -1.45 -7.10
N GLN A 86 20.46 -1.68 -6.06
CA GLN A 86 21.89 -1.36 -6.07
C GLN A 86 22.69 -2.23 -7.04
N ASN A 87 22.36 -3.52 -7.14
CA ASN A 87 23.15 -4.48 -7.91
C ASN A 87 22.65 -4.66 -9.35
N ASN A 88 21.44 -4.18 -9.66
CA ASN A 88 20.87 -4.25 -11.00
C ASN A 88 20.38 -2.85 -11.44
N PRO A 89 21.13 -2.15 -12.31
CA PRO A 89 20.75 -0.83 -12.82
C PRO A 89 19.38 -0.78 -13.52
N GLN A 90 18.86 -1.92 -14.00
CA GLN A 90 17.56 -2.00 -14.67
C GLN A 90 16.40 -2.31 -13.71
N ALA A 91 16.67 -2.64 -12.44
CA ALA A 91 15.65 -3.12 -11.51
C ALA A 91 14.52 -2.10 -11.28
N LEU A 92 14.83 -0.81 -11.18
CA LEU A 92 13.83 0.22 -10.98
C LEU A 92 12.84 0.28 -12.15
N ASP A 93 13.35 0.29 -13.39
CA ASP A 93 12.52 0.28 -14.59
C ASP A 93 11.66 -0.98 -14.66
N MET A 94 12.22 -2.13 -14.28
CA MET A 94 11.48 -3.39 -14.22
C MET A 94 10.35 -3.34 -13.21
N ILE A 95 10.58 -2.78 -12.02
CA ILE A 95 9.56 -2.63 -10.96
C ILE A 95 8.45 -1.69 -11.44
N ILE A 96 8.79 -0.53 -11.99
CA ILE A 96 7.80 0.45 -12.49
C ILE A 96 6.94 -0.16 -13.60
N ARG A 97 7.56 -0.86 -14.57
CA ARG A 97 6.84 -1.60 -15.61
C ARG A 97 5.90 -2.65 -15.04
N SER A 98 6.29 -3.28 -13.93
CA SER A 98 5.48 -4.31 -13.27
C SER A 98 4.27 -3.69 -12.58
N PHE A 99 4.45 -2.58 -11.86
CA PHE A 99 3.35 -1.84 -11.24
C PHE A 99 2.35 -1.27 -12.25
N ALA A 100 2.80 -0.93 -13.46
CA ALA A 100 1.92 -0.49 -14.53
C ALA A 100 1.14 -1.63 -15.23
N ARG A 101 1.57 -2.90 -15.08
CA ARG A 101 1.01 -4.05 -15.82
C ARG A 101 0.24 -5.03 -14.95
N LEU A 102 0.60 -5.15 -13.68
CA LEU A 102 0.06 -6.15 -12.78
C LEU A 102 -1.09 -5.59 -11.95
N ALA A 103 -2.10 -6.42 -11.72
CA ALA A 103 -3.14 -6.13 -10.75
C ALA A 103 -2.61 -6.35 -9.32
N ILE A 104 -3.10 -5.52 -8.40
CA ILE A 104 -2.98 -5.72 -6.95
C ILE A 104 -3.78 -6.95 -6.50
N GLN A 105 -3.54 -7.41 -5.26
CA GLN A 105 -4.42 -8.42 -4.64
C GLN A 105 -5.82 -7.85 -4.41
N GLN A 106 -6.80 -8.74 -4.26
CA GLN A 106 -8.17 -8.34 -3.98
C GLN A 106 -8.30 -7.74 -2.58
N PHE A 107 -9.28 -6.87 -2.42
CA PHE A 107 -9.69 -6.44 -1.09
C PHE A 107 -10.56 -7.54 -0.46
N ASP A 108 -9.93 -8.39 0.33
CA ASP A 108 -10.57 -9.50 1.04
C ASP A 108 -9.88 -9.74 2.39
N PRO A 109 -10.36 -10.69 3.22
CA PRO A 109 -9.75 -10.98 4.52
C PRO A 109 -8.39 -11.69 4.45
N PHE A 110 -7.85 -11.98 3.27
CA PHE A 110 -6.61 -12.71 3.10
C PHE A 110 -5.42 -11.76 2.96
N ILE A 111 -4.29 -12.18 3.52
CA ILE A 111 -3.02 -11.46 3.47
C ILE A 111 -1.95 -12.48 3.10
N THR A 112 -1.03 -12.08 2.22
CA THR A 112 0.07 -12.95 1.80
C THR A 112 0.93 -13.43 2.97
N GLN A 113 1.45 -14.66 2.89
CA GLN A 113 2.35 -15.24 3.89
C GLN A 113 3.62 -14.42 4.08
N ASP A 114 4.04 -13.67 3.06
CA ASP A 114 5.18 -12.77 3.14
C ASP A 114 4.97 -11.65 4.19
N LEU A 115 3.72 -11.31 4.50
CA LEU A 115 3.36 -10.35 5.55
C LEU A 115 2.92 -11.03 6.86
N THR A 116 2.37 -12.24 6.85
CA THR A 116 1.85 -12.91 8.08
C THR A 116 2.80 -13.92 8.72
N ASN A 117 3.83 -14.41 8.00
CA ASN A 117 4.79 -15.38 8.54
C ASN A 117 6.25 -15.01 8.30
N HIS A 118 6.52 -14.08 7.39
CA HIS A 118 7.87 -13.77 6.91
C HIS A 118 8.18 -12.26 6.92
N LEU A 119 7.35 -11.45 7.60
CA LEU A 119 7.60 -10.01 7.67
C LEU A 119 8.93 -9.75 8.39
N PHE A 120 9.85 -9.06 7.73
CA PHE A 120 11.21 -8.80 8.22
C PHE A 120 11.94 -10.07 8.70
N GLN A 121 11.71 -11.20 8.02
CA GLN A 121 12.44 -12.43 8.30
C GLN A 121 13.95 -12.20 8.19
N THR A 122 14.71 -12.74 9.15
CA THR A 122 16.18 -12.68 9.13
C THR A 122 16.76 -14.03 8.70
N PRO A 123 17.97 -14.09 8.11
CA PRO A 123 18.57 -15.36 7.67
C PRO A 123 18.77 -16.41 8.78
N ARG A 124 18.77 -15.97 10.05
CA ARG A 124 18.93 -16.85 11.21
C ARG A 124 17.73 -17.76 11.45
N PHE A 125 16.54 -17.34 11.03
CA PHE A 125 15.28 -18.04 11.32
C PHE A 125 14.47 -18.28 10.05
N ASN A 126 13.72 -19.39 10.02
CA ASN A 126 12.83 -19.72 8.90
C ASN A 126 11.45 -19.05 9.01
N PHE A 127 11.31 -18.08 9.91
CA PHE A 127 10.09 -17.31 10.16
C PHE A 127 10.44 -15.85 10.46
N GLY A 128 9.48 -14.98 10.23
CA GLY A 128 9.50 -13.56 10.57
C GLY A 128 8.32 -13.20 11.48
N MET A 129 7.94 -11.93 11.45
CA MET A 129 6.77 -11.44 12.17
C MET A 129 5.48 -11.65 11.38
N ASP A 130 4.36 -11.46 12.08
CA ASP A 130 3.01 -11.44 11.52
C ASP A 130 2.44 -10.01 11.56
N LEU A 131 2.34 -9.37 10.40
CA LEU A 131 1.79 -8.03 10.25
C LEU A 131 0.34 -7.93 10.74
N MET A 132 -0.48 -8.97 10.57
CA MET A 132 -1.87 -8.92 10.98
C MET A 132 -1.99 -9.00 12.50
N SER A 133 -1.21 -9.88 13.13
CA SER A 133 -1.09 -9.91 14.58
C SER A 133 -0.58 -8.57 15.14
N LEU A 134 0.39 -7.93 14.48
CA LEU A 134 0.87 -6.59 14.84
C LEU A 134 -0.22 -5.51 14.68
N ASN A 135 -1.06 -5.59 13.64
CA ASN A 135 -2.18 -4.65 13.45
C ASN A 135 -3.20 -4.79 14.58
N ILE A 136 -3.59 -6.02 14.95
CA ILE A 136 -4.51 -6.28 16.06
C ILE A 136 -3.93 -5.78 17.38
N HIS A 137 -2.66 -6.10 17.65
CA HIS A 137 -1.98 -5.65 18.86
C HIS A 137 -1.91 -4.12 18.91
N ARG A 138 -1.60 -3.46 17.79
CA ARG A 138 -1.53 -2.00 17.71
C ARG A 138 -2.89 -1.33 17.91
N GLY A 139 -3.97 -1.92 17.38
CA GLY A 139 -5.32 -1.43 17.62
C GLY A 139 -5.68 -1.44 19.11
N ARG A 140 -5.34 -2.52 19.83
CA ARG A 140 -5.53 -2.63 21.29
C ARG A 140 -4.69 -1.62 22.07
N ASP A 141 -3.42 -1.49 21.71
CA ASP A 141 -2.47 -0.54 22.30
C ASP A 141 -2.97 0.91 22.18
N HIS A 142 -3.59 1.25 21.05
CA HIS A 142 -4.16 2.57 20.79
C HIS A 142 -5.61 2.73 21.25
N GLY A 143 -6.23 1.70 21.86
CA GLY A 143 -7.60 1.75 22.36
C GLY A 143 -8.66 1.99 21.28
N THR A 144 -8.41 1.59 20.03
CA THR A 144 -9.37 1.78 18.93
C THR A 144 -10.43 0.68 18.94
N ALA A 145 -11.70 1.06 18.94
CA ALA A 145 -12.86 0.17 18.91
C ALA A 145 -13.29 -0.15 17.47
#